data_AF-A0A1S9B0U1-F1
#
_entry.id   AF-A0A1S9B0U1-F1
#
_cell.length_a   1.000
_cell.length_b   1.000
_cell.length_c   1.000
_cell.angle_alpha   90.00
_cell.angle_beta   90.00
_cell.angle_gamma   90.00
#
_symmetry.space_group_name_H-M   'P 1'
#
loop_
_entity.id
_entity.type
_entity.pdbx_description
1 polymer ?
#
loop_
_entity_poly.entity_id
_entity_poly.type
_entity_poly.pdbx_seq_one_letter_code
_entity_poly.pdbx_strand_id
1 'polypeptide(L)'
;MRPPIQLDPHTGHLQLGPSACITDTTTPADLPHLFPGATITPTNLGNGWQHYHVRLEPADWLVVVVLTFIGRYLIQWQLVFTQDTAPKQNWANWNEEAERQQAIRYQQWLTTQLGPEQRQFDWGEVWVGYDARSGSSSIMARYGGPEPTPRPA
;
A
#
# COMPACT_ATOMS: atom_id res chain seq x y z
N MET A 1 -18.72 6.98 -0.47
CA MET A 1 -18.52 5.51 -0.48
C MET A 1 -17.21 5.21 0.23
N ARG A 2 -17.04 4.02 0.84
CA ARG A 2 -15.76 3.60 1.42
C ARG A 2 -14.92 2.90 0.34
N PRO A 3 -13.58 3.03 0.34
CA PRO A 3 -12.75 2.26 -0.56
C PRO A 3 -12.94 0.75 -0.28
N PRO A 4 -12.89 -0.12 -1.30
CA PRO A 4 -12.99 -1.57 -1.12
C PRO A 4 -11.66 -2.13 -0.58
N ILE A 5 -11.16 -1.55 0.51
CA ILE A 5 -9.86 -1.82 1.11
C ILE A 5 -10.08 -1.97 2.61
N GLN A 6 -9.56 -3.06 3.18
CA GLN A 6 -9.59 -3.31 4.62
C GLN A 6 -8.20 -3.73 5.10
N LEU A 7 -7.83 -3.26 6.28
CA LEU A 7 -6.58 -3.65 6.94
C LEU A 7 -6.91 -4.31 8.27
N ASP A 8 -6.44 -5.55 8.43
CA ASP A 8 -6.61 -6.30 9.68
C ASP A 8 -5.59 -5.83 10.73
N PRO A 9 -6.03 -5.35 11.91
CA PRO A 9 -5.13 -4.82 12.94
C PRO A 9 -4.29 -5.89 13.65
N HIS A 10 -4.69 -7.16 13.63
CA HIS A 10 -4.00 -8.24 14.32
C HIS A 10 -2.94 -8.93 13.47
N THR A 11 -3.10 -8.88 12.15
CA THR A 11 -2.22 -9.60 11.20
C THR A 11 -1.51 -8.69 10.21
N GLY A 12 -2.01 -7.47 10.00
CA GLY A 12 -1.51 -6.59 8.95
C GLY A 12 -1.87 -7.04 7.54
N HIS A 13 -2.83 -7.95 7.40
CA HIS A 13 -3.32 -8.38 6.11
C HIS A 13 -4.10 -7.25 5.43
N LEU A 14 -3.75 -6.96 4.19
CA LEU A 14 -4.40 -5.93 3.37
C LEU A 14 -5.33 -6.60 2.36
N GLN A 15 -6.63 -6.48 2.61
CA GLN A 15 -7.68 -6.97 1.73
C GLN A 15 -8.05 -5.89 0.70
N LEU A 16 -8.07 -6.27 -0.58
CA LEU A 16 -8.39 -5.43 -1.73
C LEU A 16 -9.54 -6.07 -2.51
N GLY A 17 -10.74 -5.53 -2.35
CA GLY A 17 -11.95 -6.13 -2.87
C GLY A 17 -12.26 -7.51 -2.26
N PRO A 18 -13.09 -8.33 -2.91
CA PRO A 18 -13.57 -9.58 -2.33
C PRO A 18 -12.55 -10.73 -2.33
N SER A 19 -11.53 -10.68 -3.18
CA SER A 19 -10.71 -11.87 -3.49
C SER A 19 -9.21 -11.69 -3.25
N ALA A 20 -8.69 -10.47 -3.19
CA ALA A 20 -7.26 -10.25 -3.09
C ALA A 20 -6.86 -9.90 -1.66
N CYS A 21 -6.00 -10.74 -1.06
CA CYS A 21 -5.46 -10.51 0.28
C CYS A 21 -3.93 -10.54 0.21
N ILE A 22 -3.29 -9.44 0.58
CA ILE A 22 -1.84 -9.37 0.74
C ILE A 22 -1.51 -9.72 2.20
N THR A 23 -0.58 -10.65 2.37
CA THR A 23 -0.10 -11.12 3.68
C THR A 23 1.43 -11.03 3.73
N ASP A 24 2.02 -11.20 4.90
CA ASP A 24 3.48 -11.28 5.08
C ASP A 24 4.12 -12.48 4.35
N THR A 25 3.32 -13.46 3.95
CA THR A 25 3.75 -14.63 3.17
C THR A 25 3.51 -14.51 1.67
N THR A 26 2.88 -13.43 1.21
CA THR A 26 2.69 -13.17 -0.22
C THR A 26 4.06 -13.12 -0.91
N THR A 27 4.18 -13.81 -2.04
CA THR A 27 5.38 -13.86 -2.86
C THR A 27 5.14 -13.19 -4.22
N PRO A 28 6.20 -12.86 -4.97
CA PRO A 28 6.05 -12.35 -6.33
C PRO A 28 5.27 -13.29 -7.27
N ALA A 29 5.34 -14.61 -7.05
CA ALA A 29 4.65 -15.60 -7.86
C ALA A 29 3.13 -15.60 -7.65
N ASP A 30 2.67 -15.12 -6.48
CA ASP A 30 1.23 -15.07 -6.14
C ASP A 30 0.52 -13.90 -6.83
N LEU A 31 1.25 -12.84 -7.22
CA LEU A 31 0.66 -11.58 -7.66
C LEU A 31 -0.29 -11.70 -8.87
N PRO A 32 0.02 -12.47 -9.93
CA PRO A 32 -0.91 -12.64 -11.05
C PRO A 32 -2.21 -13.36 -10.64
N HIS A 33 -2.16 -14.22 -9.63
CA HIS A 33 -3.31 -14.95 -9.12
C HIS A 33 -4.14 -14.13 -8.14
N LEU A 34 -3.49 -13.33 -7.29
CA LEU A 34 -4.15 -12.41 -6.36
C LEU A 34 -4.84 -11.25 -7.08
N PHE A 35 -4.25 -10.78 -8.19
CA PHE A 35 -4.72 -9.60 -8.91
C PHE A 35 -5.04 -9.89 -10.38
N PRO A 36 -6.03 -10.76 -10.67
CA PRO A 36 -6.41 -11.07 -12.04
C PRO A 36 -6.90 -9.79 -12.75
N GLY A 37 -6.28 -9.46 -13.88
CA GLY A 37 -6.64 -8.28 -14.68
C GLY A 37 -6.02 -6.96 -14.21
N ALA A 38 -5.21 -6.96 -13.15
CA ALA A 38 -4.45 -5.79 -12.75
C ALA A 38 -3.27 -5.52 -13.69
N THR A 39 -2.84 -4.26 -13.79
CA THR A 39 -1.53 -3.94 -14.36
C THR A 39 -0.48 -4.13 -13.28
N ILE A 40 0.47 -5.05 -13.51
CA ILE A 40 1.59 -5.33 -12.61
C ILE A 40 2.89 -4.96 -13.31
N THR A 41 3.58 -3.95 -12.79
CA THR A 41 4.88 -3.50 -13.32
C THR A 41 5.99 -3.84 -12.32
N PRO A 42 6.84 -4.85 -12.61
CA PRO A 42 7.99 -5.16 -11.78
C PRO A 42 9.16 -4.20 -12.05
N THR A 43 9.86 -3.81 -10.99
CA THR A 43 11.08 -3.00 -11.02
C THR A 43 12.14 -3.70 -10.18
N ASN A 44 13.22 -4.17 -10.80
CA ASN A 44 14.38 -4.73 -10.11
C ASN A 44 15.41 -3.63 -9.83
N LEU A 45 15.79 -3.47 -8.57
CA LEU A 45 16.74 -2.42 -8.15
C LEU A 45 18.22 -2.86 -8.27
N GLY A 46 18.49 -4.09 -8.71
CA GLY A 46 19.84 -4.59 -8.96
C GLY A 46 20.62 -4.98 -7.69
N ASN A 47 20.00 -4.91 -6.51
CA ASN A 47 20.62 -5.16 -5.21
C ASN A 47 19.82 -6.17 -4.35
N GLY A 48 19.04 -7.04 -5.00
CA GLY A 48 18.17 -8.03 -4.35
C GLY A 48 16.78 -7.50 -3.98
N TRP A 49 16.56 -6.19 -4.06
CA TRP A 49 15.25 -5.57 -3.84
C TRP A 49 14.44 -5.50 -5.12
N GLN A 50 13.14 -5.75 -4.99
CA GLN A 50 12.18 -5.73 -6.09
C GLN A 50 10.93 -4.96 -5.67
N HIS A 51 10.45 -4.09 -6.55
CA HIS A 51 9.16 -3.43 -6.39
C HIS A 51 8.17 -3.96 -7.42
N TYR A 52 6.94 -4.20 -7.00
CA TYR A 52 5.83 -4.54 -7.89
C TYR A 52 4.76 -3.47 -7.75
N HIS A 53 4.58 -2.67 -8.80
CA HIS A 53 3.52 -1.68 -8.88
C HIS A 53 2.26 -2.36 -9.42
N VAL A 54 1.27 -2.56 -8.56
CA VAL A 54 -0.02 -3.15 -8.87
C VAL A 54 -1.05 -2.02 -8.98
N ARG A 55 -1.65 -1.86 -10.15
CA ARG A 55 -2.75 -0.90 -10.39
C ARG A 55 -4.05 -1.64 -10.60
N LEU A 56 -5.04 -1.27 -9.80
CA LEU A 56 -6.41 -1.81 -9.76
C LEU A 56 -7.40 -0.67 -9.96
N GLU A 57 -8.48 -0.93 -10.70
CA GLU A 57 -9.57 0.04 -10.93
C GLU A 57 -10.94 -0.56 -10.54
N PRO A 58 -11.17 -0.92 -9.25
CA PRO A 58 -12.43 -1.51 -8.82
C PRO A 58 -13.54 -0.45 -8.72
N ALA A 59 -14.56 -0.54 -9.58
CA ALA A 59 -15.66 0.41 -9.66
C ALA A 59 -15.14 1.86 -9.82
N ASP A 60 -15.55 2.79 -8.95
CA ASP A 60 -15.16 4.20 -9.03
C ASP A 60 -13.87 4.53 -8.25
N TRP A 61 -12.96 3.57 -8.09
CA TRP A 61 -11.72 3.75 -7.36
C TRP A 61 -10.51 3.40 -8.22
N LEU A 62 -9.49 4.25 -8.15
CA LEU A 62 -8.13 3.91 -8.52
C LEU A 62 -7.37 3.49 -7.26
N VAL A 63 -6.82 2.29 -7.27
CA VAL A 63 -6.01 1.74 -6.18
C VAL A 63 -4.65 1.34 -6.73
N VAL A 64 -3.60 1.89 -6.16
CA VAL A 64 -2.21 1.55 -6.49
C VAL A 64 -1.54 1.00 -5.26
N VAL A 65 -0.98 -0.19 -5.39
CA VAL A 65 -0.19 -0.85 -4.35
C VAL A 65 1.22 -1.05 -4.87
N VAL A 66 2.22 -0.60 -4.12
CA VAL A 66 3.62 -0.94 -4.37
C VAL A 66 4.05 -1.96 -3.34
N LEU A 67 4.41 -3.15 -3.80
CA LEU A 67 4.90 -4.23 -2.95
C LEU A 67 6.41 -4.30 -3.05
N THR A 68 7.09 -4.22 -1.91
CA THR A 68 8.55 -4.24 -1.83
C THR A 68 9.01 -5.59 -1.26
N PHE A 69 9.83 -6.29 -2.04
CA PHE A 69 10.37 -7.61 -1.71
C PHE A 69 11.89 -7.59 -1.60
N ILE A 70 12.40 -8.49 -0.76
CA ILE A 70 13.80 -8.95 -0.80
C ILE A 70 13.76 -10.44 -1.16
N GLY A 71 14.21 -10.79 -2.36
CA GLY A 71 14.01 -12.15 -2.88
C GLY A 71 12.51 -12.50 -2.96
N ARG A 72 12.06 -13.52 -2.22
CA ARG A 72 10.65 -13.96 -2.17
C ARG A 72 9.83 -13.35 -1.03
N TYR A 73 10.46 -12.59 -0.13
CA TYR A 73 9.82 -12.15 1.11
C TYR A 73 9.25 -10.74 0.95
N LEU A 74 7.97 -10.56 1.24
CA LEU A 74 7.34 -9.25 1.31
C LEU A 74 7.82 -8.52 2.57
N ILE A 75 8.40 -7.34 2.38
CA ILE A 75 8.92 -6.52 3.49
C ILE A 75 7.97 -5.38 3.81
N GLN A 76 7.44 -4.74 2.76
CA GLN A 76 6.65 -3.53 2.90
C GLN A 76 5.62 -3.45 1.77
N TRP A 77 4.47 -2.87 2.08
CA TRP A 77 3.55 -2.37 1.06
C TRP A 77 3.33 -0.87 1.23
N GLN A 78 3.10 -0.20 0.11
CA GLN A 78 2.67 1.19 0.04
C GLN A 78 1.35 1.23 -0.74
N LEU A 79 0.37 1.93 -0.21
CA LEU A 79 -0.99 2.03 -0.74
C LEU A 79 -1.33 3.49 -1.03
N VAL A 80 -1.85 3.71 -2.23
CA VAL A 80 -2.46 4.95 -2.69
C VAL A 80 -3.84 4.60 -3.22
N PHE A 81 -4.87 5.34 -2.81
CA PHE A 81 -6.19 5.19 -3.38
C PHE A 81 -6.89 6.53 -3.53
N THR A 82 -7.60 6.68 -4.64
CA THR A 82 -8.42 7.86 -4.93
C THR A 82 -9.70 7.43 -5.64
N GLN A 83 -10.77 8.21 -5.50
CA GLN A 83 -11.96 7.98 -6.32
C GLN A 83 -11.65 8.41 -7.75
N ASP A 84 -12.04 7.62 -8.74
CA ASP A 84 -11.79 7.88 -10.17
C ASP A 84 -12.49 9.15 -10.67
N THR A 85 -13.49 9.63 -9.92
CA THR A 85 -14.13 10.94 -10.13
C THR A 85 -13.27 12.12 -9.68
N ALA A 86 -12.15 11.89 -8.98
CA ALA A 86 -11.22 12.96 -8.61
C ALA A 86 -10.44 13.42 -9.86
N PRO A 87 -10.08 14.71 -9.96
CA PRO A 87 -9.24 15.19 -11.05
C PRO A 87 -7.95 14.36 -11.12
N LYS A 88 -7.63 13.83 -12.30
CA LYS A 88 -6.37 13.10 -12.52
C LYS A 88 -5.20 14.06 -12.26
N GLN A 89 -4.49 13.82 -11.16
CA GLN A 89 -3.30 14.57 -10.79
C GLN A 89 -2.16 14.22 -11.77
N ASN A 90 -1.50 15.26 -12.27
CA ASN A 90 -0.30 15.25 -13.07
C ASN A 90 0.53 16.46 -12.65
N TRP A 91 1.80 16.52 -13.07
CA TRP A 91 2.68 17.62 -12.68
C TRP A 91 2.16 19.03 -13.05
N ALA A 92 1.29 19.15 -14.06
CA ALA A 92 0.72 20.44 -14.47
C ALA A 92 -0.44 20.91 -13.60
N ASN A 93 -1.12 20.02 -12.87
CA ASN A 93 -2.20 20.35 -11.93
C ASN A 93 -1.94 19.89 -10.49
N TRP A 94 -0.69 19.50 -10.20
CA TRP A 94 -0.26 19.11 -8.88
C TRP A 94 -0.40 20.26 -7.89
N ASN A 95 -0.87 19.93 -6.69
CA ASN A 95 -1.04 20.90 -5.61
C ASN A 95 -0.66 20.26 -4.27
N GLU A 96 0.37 20.80 -3.63
CA GLU A 96 0.82 20.37 -2.30
C GLU A 96 -0.32 20.34 -1.28
N GLU A 97 -1.20 21.34 -1.29
CA GLU A 97 -2.31 21.38 -0.36
C GLU A 97 -3.27 20.20 -0.58
N ALA A 98 -3.53 19.84 -1.84
CA ALA A 98 -4.36 18.68 -2.14
C ALA A 98 -3.72 17.37 -1.65
N GLU A 99 -2.41 17.22 -1.77
CA GLU A 99 -1.67 16.06 -1.24
C GLU A 99 -1.65 16.01 0.28
N ARG A 100 -1.52 17.15 0.96
CA ARG A 100 -1.64 17.23 2.42
C ARG A 100 -3.05 16.85 2.88
N GLN A 101 -4.08 17.32 2.17
CA GLN A 101 -5.47 16.89 2.44
C GLN A 101 -5.66 15.39 2.20
N GLN A 102 -5.01 14.82 1.17
CA GLN A 102 -5.04 13.38 0.93
C GLN A 102 -4.34 12.60 2.04
N ALA A 103 -3.19 13.07 2.56
CA ALA A 103 -2.54 12.48 3.73
C ALA A 103 -3.44 12.50 4.97
N ILE A 104 -4.19 13.58 5.20
CA ILE A 104 -5.19 13.65 6.29
C ILE A 104 -6.28 12.59 6.09
N ARG A 105 -6.79 12.41 4.87
CA ARG A 105 -7.79 11.38 4.54
C ARG A 105 -7.24 9.97 4.80
N TYR A 106 -5.99 9.72 4.43
CA TYR A 106 -5.32 8.46 4.74
C TYR A 106 -5.17 8.25 6.23
N GLN A 107 -4.82 9.28 7.00
CA GLN A 107 -4.71 9.18 8.46
C GLN A 107 -6.08 8.87 9.09
N GLN A 108 -7.14 9.51 8.62
CA GLN A 108 -8.52 9.24 9.06
C GLN A 108 -8.92 7.82 8.71
N TRP A 109 -8.70 7.37 7.47
CA TRP A 109 -8.97 6.01 7.06
C TRP A 109 -8.22 5.00 7.94
N LEU A 110 -6.92 5.23 8.19
CA LEU A 110 -6.11 4.36 9.01
C LEU A 110 -6.63 4.27 10.45
N THR A 111 -7.02 5.41 11.04
CA THR A 111 -7.67 5.45 12.36
C THR A 111 -9.00 4.69 12.39
N THR A 112 -9.77 4.68 11.29
CA THR A 112 -11.00 3.88 11.23
C THR A 112 -10.74 2.38 11.12
N GLN A 113 -9.58 1.97 10.59
CA GLN A 113 -9.19 0.56 10.48
C GLN A 113 -8.54 0.03 11.78
N LEU A 114 -7.66 0.83 12.39
CA LEU A 114 -6.73 0.38 13.43
C LEU A 114 -6.97 1.03 14.81
N GLY A 115 -7.85 2.03 14.89
CA GLY A 115 -7.98 2.88 16.08
C GLY A 115 -6.96 4.05 16.10
N PRO A 116 -7.10 4.98 17.06
CA PRO A 116 -6.35 6.24 17.07
C PRO A 116 -4.90 6.13 17.57
N GLU A 117 -4.58 5.15 18.42
CA GLU A 117 -3.31 5.15 19.18
C GLU A 117 -2.30 4.09 18.72
N GLN A 118 -2.74 3.06 18.00
CA GLN A 118 -1.85 1.96 17.61
C GLN A 118 -1.34 2.12 16.18
N ARG A 119 -0.01 2.27 16.05
CA ARG A 119 0.72 2.29 14.77
C ARG A 119 1.89 1.30 14.74
N GLN A 120 2.15 0.68 15.89
CA GLN A 120 3.11 -0.38 16.12
C GLN A 120 2.32 -1.61 16.61
N PHE A 121 2.54 -2.74 15.96
CA PHE A 121 1.85 -4.01 16.16
C PHE A 121 2.87 -5.14 16.23
N ASP A 122 2.47 -6.29 16.76
CA ASP A 122 3.34 -7.47 16.85
C ASP A 122 3.82 -7.95 15.46
N TRP A 123 3.02 -7.70 14.42
CA TRP A 123 3.35 -8.05 13.04
C TRP A 123 4.18 -6.98 12.32
N GLY A 124 4.21 -5.73 12.81
CA GLY A 124 4.80 -4.63 12.06
C GLY A 124 4.35 -3.23 12.46
N GLU A 125 4.60 -2.28 11.57
CA GLU A 125 4.22 -0.88 11.75
C GLU A 125 3.45 -0.35 10.54
N VAL A 126 2.56 0.62 10.77
CA VAL A 126 1.77 1.29 9.73
C VAL A 126 1.78 2.79 9.94
N TRP A 127 2.00 3.55 8.88
CA TRP A 127 2.01 5.00 8.95
C TRP A 127 1.53 5.63 7.65
N VAL A 128 1.26 6.93 7.70
CA VAL A 128 1.02 7.75 6.51
C VAL A 128 2.27 8.55 6.22
N GLY A 129 2.80 8.40 5.01
CA GLY A 129 3.94 9.16 4.50
C GLY A 129 3.49 10.23 3.52
N TYR A 130 4.20 11.35 3.52
CA TYR A 130 4.18 12.34 2.44
C TYR A 130 5.61 12.49 1.94
N ASP A 131 5.83 12.22 0.65
CA ASP A 131 7.11 12.44 -0.01
C ASP A 131 7.02 13.66 -0.94
N ALA A 132 7.66 14.74 -0.52
CA ALA A 132 7.70 15.99 -1.26
C ALA A 132 8.44 15.86 -2.61
N ARG A 133 9.31 14.85 -2.79
CA ARG A 133 10.04 14.63 -4.05
C ARG A 133 9.17 13.93 -5.09
N SER A 134 8.35 12.96 -4.67
CA SER A 134 7.36 12.34 -5.55
C SER A 134 6.07 13.14 -5.67
N GLY A 135 5.88 14.13 -4.79
CA GLY A 135 4.65 14.92 -4.72
C GLY A 135 3.46 14.06 -4.34
N SER A 136 3.64 13.03 -3.53
CA SER A 136 2.55 12.09 -3.22
C SER A 136 2.49 11.70 -1.75
N SER A 137 1.27 11.54 -1.27
CA SER A 137 0.95 10.91 0.01
C SER A 137 0.62 9.43 -0.19
N SER A 138 0.93 8.61 0.81
CA SER A 138 0.59 7.18 0.79
C SER A 138 0.51 6.58 2.19
N ILE A 139 -0.21 5.47 2.31
CA ILE A 139 -0.21 4.63 3.50
C ILE A 139 0.88 3.58 3.31
N MET A 140 1.69 3.34 4.32
CA MET A 140 2.79 2.39 4.26
C MET A 140 2.65 1.44 5.44
N ALA A 141 2.89 0.14 5.20
CA ALA A 141 3.12 -0.79 6.30
C ALA A 141 4.34 -1.66 6.01
N ARG A 142 5.06 -1.96 7.09
CA ARG A 142 6.26 -2.79 7.07
C ARG A 142 6.09 -3.93 8.05
N TYR A 143 6.33 -5.15 7.58
CA TYR A 143 6.35 -6.33 8.43
C TYR A 143 7.69 -6.43 9.18
N GLY A 144 7.66 -6.85 10.44
CA GLY A 144 8.86 -7.15 11.22
C GLY A 144 9.19 -6.23 12.42
N GLY A 145 8.31 -5.30 12.80
CA GLY A 145 8.61 -4.35 13.90
C GLY A 145 9.84 -3.47 13.60
N PRO A 146 10.43 -2.76 14.58
CA PRO A 146 11.38 -1.67 14.31
C PRO A 146 12.72 -2.06 13.67
N GLU A 147 12.97 -3.33 13.32
CA GLU A 147 13.91 -3.69 12.27
C GLU A 147 13.39 -4.86 11.43
N PRO A 148 13.34 -4.76 10.09
CA PRO A 148 13.01 -5.88 9.24
C PRO A 148 14.12 -6.92 9.35
N THR A 149 13.94 -7.88 10.25
CA THR A 149 14.74 -9.10 10.25
C THR A 149 14.16 -9.99 9.17
N PRO A 150 14.89 -10.33 8.09
CA PRO A 150 14.39 -11.31 7.13
C PRO A 150 14.15 -12.61 7.89
N ARG A 151 12.88 -13.05 7.98
CA ARG A 151 12.58 -14.35 8.58
C ARG A 151 13.13 -15.44 7.65
N PRO A 152 14.09 -16.27 8.09
CA PRO A 152 14.51 -17.42 7.30
C PRO A 152 13.35 -18.42 7.19
N ALA A 153 13.37 -19.19 6.09
CA ALA A 153 12.39 -20.19 5.72
C ALA A 153 12.23 -21.31 6.76
#